data_AF-A0A5J4RTQ5-F1
#
_entry.id   AF-A0A5J4RTQ5-F1
#
_cell.length_a   1.000
_cell.length_b   1.000
_cell.length_c   1.000
_cell.angle_alpha   90.00
_cell.angle_beta   90.00
_cell.angle_gamma   90.00
#
_symmetry.space_group_name_H-M   'P 1'
#
loop_
_entity.id
_entity.type
_entity.pdbx_description
1 polymer ?
#
loop_
_entity_poly.entity_id
_entity_poly.type
_entity_poly.pdbx_seq_one_letter_code
_entity_poly.pdbx_strand_id
1 'polypeptide(L)'
;MHTYRSLYHTTTAFLHNFLLAMVGFILCRIVFIVENRHFFTDLDFSKLSILFKGGFYFDLSALLYTNMLYMVLMLIPLHYKEGKLYQKIAKGIFVATNLIALLMNLADTVYFQYTNRRTTATVFKEFANENNLGNIVGKELIIHWYFVLLAMAMGYALYKFYCKPRQPETIRLPLYYLTHSITFVVLGYLCVGGMRGGFEHSIRPITISNANQYVDTPIETAIVLNTPFAIAKRTKYP
;
A
#
# COMPACT_ATOMS: atom_id res chain seq x y z
N MET A 1 9.42 29.12 -20.67
CA MET A 1 8.78 28.43 -19.52
C MET A 1 8.57 26.92 -19.71
N HIS A 2 8.56 26.36 -20.94
CA HIS A 2 8.30 24.92 -21.16
C HIS A 2 9.43 23.96 -20.73
N THR A 3 10.69 24.40 -20.71
CA THR A 3 11.85 23.53 -20.44
C THR A 3 11.93 23.00 -18.99
N TYR A 4 11.43 23.76 -18.00
CA TYR A 4 11.43 23.32 -16.59
C TYR A 4 10.30 22.35 -16.24
N ARG A 5 9.20 22.36 -17.00
CA ARG A 5 8.05 21.47 -16.78
C ARG A 5 8.43 20.01 -16.97
N SER A 6 9.42 19.77 -17.83
CA SER A 6 9.97 18.45 -18.13
C SER A 6 10.65 17.76 -16.93
N LEU A 7 11.22 18.53 -16.00
CA LEU A 7 12.04 18.00 -14.90
C LEU A 7 11.19 17.35 -13.79
N TYR A 8 9.93 17.75 -13.66
CA TYR A 8 9.05 17.29 -12.59
C TYR A 8 8.11 16.17 -13.02
N HIS A 9 8.08 15.80 -14.31
CA HIS A 9 7.14 14.78 -14.82
C HIS A 9 7.26 13.43 -14.12
N THR A 10 8.48 13.00 -13.82
CA THR A 10 8.74 11.73 -13.13
C THR A 10 8.22 11.78 -11.70
N THR A 11 8.45 12.89 -10.99
CA THR A 11 7.95 13.12 -9.63
C THR A 11 6.42 13.20 -9.59
N THR A 12 5.80 13.91 -10.53
CA THR A 12 4.33 14.03 -10.60
C THR A 12 3.67 12.70 -10.94
N ALA A 13 4.26 11.91 -11.85
CA ALA A 13 3.76 10.58 -12.18
C ALA A 13 3.87 9.64 -10.99
N PHE A 14 5.00 9.69 -10.27
CA PHE A 14 5.20 8.94 -9.04
C PHE A 14 4.12 9.27 -7.99
N LEU A 15 3.90 10.55 -7.68
CA LEU A 15 2.89 10.98 -6.71
C LEU A 15 1.47 10.57 -7.12
N HIS A 16 1.13 10.72 -8.41
CA HIS A 16 -0.16 10.28 -8.94
C HIS A 16 -0.38 8.77 -8.74
N ASN A 17 0.61 7.96 -9.11
CA ASN A 17 0.52 6.50 -8.96
C ASN A 17 0.47 6.09 -7.48
N PHE A 18 1.23 6.76 -6.63
CA PHE A 18 1.17 6.54 -5.18
C PHE A 18 -0.21 6.85 -4.61
N LEU A 19 -0.82 7.98 -5.00
CA LEU A 19 -2.19 8.33 -4.61
C LEU A 19 -3.22 7.32 -5.12
N LEU A 20 -3.08 6.85 -6.36
CA LEU A 20 -3.95 5.81 -6.93
C LEU A 20 -3.93 4.53 -6.08
N ALA A 21 -2.75 4.09 -5.65
CA ALA A 21 -2.63 2.93 -4.78
C ALA A 21 -3.17 3.19 -3.37
N MET A 22 -2.96 4.39 -2.82
CA MET A 22 -3.51 4.79 -1.52
C MET A 22 -5.04 4.76 -1.50
N VAL A 23 -5.69 5.23 -2.57
CA VAL A 23 -7.14 5.10 -2.75
C VAL A 23 -7.57 3.63 -2.71
N GLY A 24 -6.80 2.74 -3.35
CA GLY A 24 -7.04 1.29 -3.27
C GLY A 24 -7.00 0.76 -1.83
N PHE A 25 -5.99 1.12 -1.04
CA PHE A 25 -5.90 0.72 0.37
C PHE A 25 -7.08 1.23 1.20
N ILE A 26 -7.48 2.50 1.00
CA ILE A 26 -8.63 3.09 1.69
C ILE A 26 -9.92 2.36 1.31
N LEU A 27 -10.10 2.01 0.03
CA LEU A 27 -11.26 1.22 -0.41
C LEU A 27 -11.29 -0.17 0.24
N CYS A 28 -10.15 -0.87 0.31
CA CYS A 28 -10.06 -2.15 1.02
C CYS A 28 -10.43 -2.00 2.51
N ARG A 29 -10.03 -0.90 3.16
CA ARG A 29 -10.38 -0.60 4.56
C ARG A 29 -11.88 -0.35 4.74
N ILE A 30 -12.50 0.42 3.85
CA ILE A 30 -13.95 0.65 3.88
C ILE A 30 -14.68 -0.68 3.73
N VAL A 31 -14.28 -1.49 2.74
CA VAL A 31 -14.85 -2.82 2.52
C VAL A 31 -14.68 -3.71 3.75
N PHE A 32 -13.49 -3.71 4.38
CA PHE A 32 -13.25 -4.44 5.61
C PHE A 32 -14.23 -4.06 6.73
N ILE A 33 -14.44 -2.76 6.95
CA ILE A 33 -15.34 -2.25 8.00
C ILE A 33 -16.80 -2.62 7.69
N VAL A 34 -17.24 -2.46 6.44
CA VAL A 34 -18.63 -2.75 6.03
C VAL A 34 -18.96 -4.23 6.23
N GLU A 35 -18.06 -5.12 5.83
CA GLU A 35 -18.26 -6.57 5.85
C GLU A 35 -18.16 -7.14 7.27
N ASN A 36 -17.32 -6.54 8.12
CA ASN A 36 -17.10 -6.98 9.50
C ASN A 36 -17.81 -6.11 10.54
N ARG A 37 -18.75 -5.26 10.13
CA ARG A 37 -19.45 -4.30 10.99
C ARG A 37 -20.08 -4.94 12.23
N HIS A 38 -20.52 -6.20 12.15
CA HIS A 38 -21.17 -6.90 13.26
C HIS A 38 -20.20 -7.19 14.43
N PHE A 39 -18.89 -7.22 14.19
CA PHE A 39 -17.87 -7.39 15.23
C PHE A 39 -17.55 -6.10 15.98
N PHE A 40 -17.96 -4.95 15.45
CA PHE A 40 -17.65 -3.64 16.02
C PHE A 40 -18.91 -3.04 16.62
N THR A 41 -18.96 -2.98 17.95
CA THR A 41 -19.99 -2.27 18.70
C THR A 41 -19.59 -0.80 18.86
N ASP A 42 -20.58 0.10 18.84
CA ASP A 42 -20.41 1.53 19.14
C ASP A 42 -19.42 2.32 18.25
N LEU A 43 -19.49 2.10 16.93
CA LEU A 43 -18.79 2.93 15.94
C LEU A 43 -19.52 4.27 15.74
N ASP A 44 -19.34 5.21 16.67
CA ASP A 44 -19.74 6.61 16.44
C ASP A 44 -18.85 7.30 15.39
N PHE A 45 -19.37 8.34 14.74
CA PHE A 45 -18.64 9.10 13.72
C PHE A 45 -17.31 9.68 14.24
N SER A 46 -17.30 10.15 15.49
CA SER A 46 -16.09 10.65 16.14
C SER A 46 -15.02 9.55 16.23
N LYS A 47 -15.41 8.37 16.70
CA LYS A 47 -14.54 7.20 16.82
C LYS A 47 -14.06 6.70 15.47
N LEU A 48 -14.94 6.65 14.47
CA LEU A 48 -14.60 6.28 13.10
C LEU A 48 -13.53 7.23 12.53
N SER A 49 -13.61 8.54 12.78
CA SER A 49 -12.62 9.50 12.30
C SER A 49 -11.21 9.24 12.89
N ILE A 50 -11.14 8.87 14.18
CA ILE A 50 -9.88 8.53 14.86
C ILE A 50 -9.30 7.24 14.28
N LEU A 51 -10.15 6.21 14.07
CA LEU A 51 -9.76 4.94 13.48
C LEU A 51 -9.25 5.10 12.05
N PHE A 52 -9.91 5.94 11.23
CA PHE A 52 -9.46 6.25 9.87
C PHE A 52 -8.16 7.05 9.87
N LYS A 53 -7.98 7.98 10.81
CA LYS A 53 -6.73 8.74 10.95
C LYS A 53 -5.57 7.80 11.29
N GLY A 54 -5.73 6.95 12.30
CA GLY A 54 -4.73 5.93 12.64
C GLY A 54 -4.47 5.02 11.45
N GLY A 55 -5.54 4.50 10.86
CA GLY A 55 -5.52 3.63 9.68
C GLY A 55 -4.75 4.19 8.50
N PHE A 56 -4.91 5.48 8.23
CA PHE A 56 -4.18 6.18 7.16
C PHE A 56 -2.66 6.11 7.35
N TYR A 57 -2.14 6.25 8.58
CA TYR A 57 -0.70 6.12 8.84
C TYR A 57 -0.19 4.69 8.60
N PHE A 58 -0.98 3.67 8.99
CA PHE A 58 -0.63 2.27 8.73
C PHE A 58 -0.72 1.91 7.24
N ASP A 59 -1.72 2.42 6.53
CA ASP A 59 -1.86 2.27 5.08
C ASP A 59 -0.71 2.94 4.34
N LEU A 60 -0.36 4.16 4.74
CA LEU A 60 0.77 4.88 4.19
C LEU A 60 2.07 4.09 4.39
N SER A 61 2.32 3.61 5.61
CA SER A 61 3.52 2.83 5.88
C SER A 61 3.55 1.52 5.09
N ALA A 62 2.43 0.80 4.99
CA ALA A 62 2.33 -0.44 4.22
C ALA A 62 2.62 -0.20 2.74
N LEU A 63 2.04 0.87 2.19
CA LEU A 63 2.17 1.24 0.79
C LEU A 63 3.61 1.63 0.47
N LEU A 64 4.28 2.36 1.36
CA LEU A 64 5.70 2.70 1.26
C LEU A 64 6.58 1.44 1.28
N TYR A 65 6.33 0.47 2.17
CA TYR A 65 7.09 -0.79 2.16
C TYR A 65 6.85 -1.60 0.87
N THR A 66 5.59 -1.72 0.46
CA THR A 66 5.19 -2.46 -0.76
C THR A 66 5.84 -1.88 -2.01
N ASN A 67 5.92 -0.55 -2.09
CA ASN A 67 6.43 0.17 -3.25
C ASN A 67 7.89 0.60 -3.13
N MET A 68 8.66 0.12 -2.14
CA MET A 68 10.05 0.55 -1.92
C MET A 68 10.91 0.39 -3.19
N LEU A 69 10.79 -0.76 -3.87
CA LEU A 69 11.49 -1.00 -5.13
C LEU A 69 11.05 -0.03 -6.24
N TYR A 70 9.74 0.17 -6.39
CA TYR A 70 9.19 1.10 -7.38
C TYR A 70 9.64 2.54 -7.14
N MET A 71 9.67 2.98 -5.87
CA MET A 71 10.14 4.30 -5.46
C MET A 71 11.60 4.52 -5.88
N VAL A 72 12.48 3.58 -5.57
CA VAL A 72 13.89 3.66 -5.97
C VAL A 72 14.01 3.73 -7.50
N LEU A 73 13.30 2.86 -8.22
CA LEU A 73 13.35 2.84 -9.68
C LEU A 73 12.88 4.16 -10.31
N MET A 74 11.83 4.79 -9.78
CA MET A 74 11.29 6.04 -10.32
C MET A 74 12.08 7.27 -9.89
N LEU A 75 12.61 7.29 -8.65
CA LEU A 75 13.23 8.49 -8.07
C LEU A 75 14.74 8.55 -8.24
N ILE A 76 15.41 7.43 -8.54
CA ILE A 76 16.87 7.43 -8.76
C ILE A 76 17.25 8.51 -9.78
N PRO A 77 18.28 9.34 -9.51
CA PRO A 77 18.69 10.40 -10.42
C PRO A 77 19.51 9.83 -11.58
N LEU A 78 18.94 8.91 -12.35
CA LEU A 78 19.59 8.23 -13.47
C LEU A 78 18.81 8.45 -14.76
N HIS A 79 19.40 9.13 -15.74
CA HIS A 79 18.76 9.45 -17.02
C HIS A 79 18.30 8.21 -17.83
N TYR A 80 18.94 7.05 -17.65
CA TYR A 80 18.53 5.79 -18.30
C TYR A 80 17.11 5.35 -17.93
N LYS A 81 16.57 5.82 -16.80
CA LYS A 81 15.22 5.47 -16.34
C LYS A 81 14.11 6.02 -17.25
N GLU A 82 14.41 7.03 -18.06
CA GLU A 82 13.45 7.65 -18.99
C GLU A 82 13.16 6.76 -20.22
N GLY A 83 13.87 5.63 -20.35
CA GLY A 83 13.68 4.66 -21.42
C GLY A 83 12.32 3.96 -21.37
N LYS A 84 11.76 3.65 -22.56
CA LYS A 84 10.45 2.98 -22.70
C LYS A 84 10.40 1.61 -22.00
N LEU A 85 11.47 0.83 -22.10
CA LEU A 85 11.58 -0.48 -21.46
C LEU A 85 11.62 -0.33 -19.93
N TYR A 86 12.41 0.61 -19.42
CA TYR A 86 12.51 0.87 -17.99
C TYR A 86 11.16 1.26 -17.39
N GLN A 87 10.43 2.19 -18.03
CA GLN A 87 9.10 2.61 -17.60
C GLN A 87 8.05 1.49 -17.70
N LYS A 88 8.21 0.56 -18.66
CA LYS A 88 7.36 -0.64 -18.75
C LYS A 88 7.63 -1.60 -17.59
N ILE A 89 8.89 -1.82 -17.24
CA ILE A 89 9.29 -2.64 -16.08
C ILE A 89 8.79 -2.01 -14.78
N ALA A 90 9.01 -0.70 -14.58
CA ALA A 90 8.54 0.03 -13.41
C ALA A 90 7.01 -0.06 -13.26
N LYS A 91 6.26 0.10 -14.36
CA LYS A 91 4.80 -0.12 -14.37
C LYS A 91 4.44 -1.55 -13.96
N GLY A 92 5.13 -2.55 -14.50
CA GLY A 92 4.89 -3.96 -14.17
C GLY A 92 5.07 -4.24 -12.69
N ILE A 93 6.18 -3.77 -12.11
CA ILE A 93 6.48 -3.88 -10.68
C ILE A 93 5.39 -3.19 -9.85
N PHE A 94 5.03 -1.96 -10.19
CA PHE A 94 4.00 -1.20 -9.48
C PHE A 94 2.65 -1.92 -9.50
N VAL A 95 2.17 -2.33 -10.68
CA VAL A 95 0.86 -2.97 -10.80
C VAL A 95 0.86 -4.32 -10.07
N ALA A 96 1.90 -5.14 -10.24
CA ALA A 96 1.98 -6.46 -9.61
C ALA A 96 2.03 -6.38 -8.08
N THR A 97 2.93 -5.54 -7.52
CA THR A 97 3.09 -5.41 -6.07
C THR A 97 1.84 -4.84 -5.39
N ASN A 98 1.23 -3.79 -5.97
CA ASN A 98 0.00 -3.23 -5.41
C ASN A 98 -1.18 -4.17 -5.58
N LEU A 99 -1.31 -4.88 -6.70
CA LEU A 99 -2.36 -5.87 -6.89
C LEU A 99 -2.28 -6.98 -5.82
N ILE A 100 -1.09 -7.51 -5.56
CA ILE A 100 -0.86 -8.51 -4.51
C ILE A 100 -1.25 -7.95 -3.14
N ALA A 101 -0.83 -6.73 -2.81
CA ALA A 101 -1.16 -6.10 -1.53
C ALA A 101 -2.66 -5.85 -1.35
N LEU A 102 -3.37 -5.46 -2.41
CA LEU A 102 -4.83 -5.29 -2.39
C LEU A 102 -5.54 -6.63 -2.24
N LEU A 103 -5.10 -7.67 -2.97
CA LEU A 103 -5.64 -9.03 -2.83
C LEU A 103 -5.47 -9.56 -1.40
N MET A 104 -4.31 -9.32 -0.77
CA MET A 104 -4.08 -9.68 0.63
C MET A 104 -5.04 -8.97 1.59
N ASN A 105 -5.34 -7.68 1.36
CA ASN A 105 -6.31 -6.96 2.18
C ASN A 105 -7.75 -7.48 1.97
N LEU A 106 -8.14 -7.80 0.73
CA LEU A 106 -9.48 -8.32 0.43
C LEU A 106 -9.68 -9.74 0.97
N ALA A 107 -8.70 -10.62 0.80
CA ALA A 107 -8.74 -11.97 1.35
C ALA A 107 -8.87 -11.94 2.88
N ASP A 108 -8.14 -11.03 3.51
CA ASP A 108 -8.17 -10.86 4.95
C ASP A 108 -9.52 -10.32 5.48
N THR A 109 -10.26 -9.55 4.68
CA THR A 109 -11.64 -9.13 5.03
C THR A 109 -12.58 -10.31 5.25
N VAL A 110 -12.52 -11.32 4.38
CA VAL A 110 -13.29 -12.57 4.54
C VAL A 110 -12.76 -13.36 5.73
N TYR A 111 -11.44 -13.48 5.80
CA TYR A 111 -10.78 -14.35 6.77
C TYR A 111 -10.92 -13.87 8.22
N PHE A 112 -11.07 -12.56 8.42
CA PHE A 112 -11.29 -11.97 9.73
C PHE A 112 -12.52 -12.54 10.44
N GLN A 113 -13.58 -12.89 9.70
CA GLN A 113 -14.81 -13.47 10.25
C GLN A 113 -14.58 -14.79 10.99
N TYR A 114 -13.56 -15.55 10.58
CA TYR A 114 -13.22 -16.84 11.17
C TYR A 114 -12.24 -16.74 12.34
N THR A 115 -11.38 -15.72 12.34
CA THR A 115 -10.24 -15.65 13.28
C THR A 115 -10.30 -14.49 14.27
N ASN A 116 -11.16 -13.49 14.02
CA ASN A 116 -11.24 -12.23 14.77
C ASN A 116 -9.89 -11.49 14.92
N ARG A 117 -8.94 -11.75 14.01
CA ARG A 117 -7.59 -11.15 13.98
C ARG A 117 -7.17 -10.94 12.53
N ARG A 118 -6.47 -9.83 12.24
CA ARG A 118 -5.81 -9.59 10.94
C ARG A 118 -4.74 -10.66 10.68
N THR A 119 -4.77 -11.23 9.48
CA THR A 119 -4.08 -12.46 9.08
C THR A 119 -2.56 -12.31 9.06
N THR A 120 -1.87 -13.26 9.72
CA THR A 120 -0.45 -13.65 9.55
C THR A 120 -0.10 -14.21 8.16
N ALA A 121 1.03 -13.90 7.51
CA ALA A 121 1.70 -14.83 6.58
C ALA A 121 1.87 -16.26 7.16
N THR A 122 1.79 -16.42 8.49
CA THR A 122 1.74 -17.70 9.20
C THR A 122 0.51 -18.54 8.83
N VAL A 123 -0.64 -17.92 8.58
CA VAL A 123 -1.88 -18.64 8.23
C VAL A 123 -1.77 -19.21 6.82
N PHE A 124 -1.27 -18.44 5.84
CA PHE A 124 -0.98 -19.02 4.52
C PHE A 124 0.01 -20.19 4.57
N LYS A 125 0.93 -20.22 5.55
CA LYS A 125 1.84 -21.35 5.78
C LYS A 125 1.17 -22.53 6.49
N GLU A 126 0.31 -22.28 7.47
CA GLU A 126 -0.47 -23.31 8.17
C GLU A 126 -1.45 -23.99 7.22
N PHE A 127 -2.14 -23.21 6.38
CA PHE A 127 -3.06 -23.73 5.38
C PHE A 127 -2.33 -24.38 4.19
N ALA A 128 -1.13 -23.91 3.79
CA ALA A 128 -0.32 -24.55 2.74
C ALA A 128 0.03 -26.01 3.03
N ASN A 129 -0.03 -26.44 4.31
CA ASN A 129 0.16 -27.82 4.72
C ASN A 129 -1.13 -28.67 4.72
N GLU A 130 -2.31 -28.08 4.46
CA GLU A 130 -3.58 -28.83 4.39
C GLU A 130 -3.98 -29.18 2.95
N ASN A 131 -4.24 -30.47 2.71
CA ASN A 131 -4.63 -31.03 1.40
C ASN A 131 -6.01 -30.57 0.87
N ASN A 132 -6.78 -29.77 1.64
CA ASN A 132 -8.15 -29.32 1.28
C ASN A 132 -8.26 -27.82 0.93
N LEU A 133 -7.13 -27.13 0.82
CA LEU A 133 -7.03 -25.69 0.54
C LEU A 133 -7.86 -25.22 -0.66
N GLY A 134 -7.76 -25.93 -1.79
CA GLY A 134 -8.44 -25.55 -3.03
C GLY A 134 -9.97 -25.60 -2.91
N ASN A 135 -10.49 -26.52 -2.10
CA ASN A 135 -11.93 -26.67 -1.91
C ASN A 135 -12.48 -25.57 -0.97
N ILE A 136 -11.73 -25.21 0.07
CA ILE A 136 -12.09 -24.12 0.99
C ILE A 136 -12.02 -22.77 0.26
N VAL A 137 -10.90 -22.47 -0.39
CA VAL A 137 -10.73 -21.23 -1.17
C VAL A 137 -11.75 -21.16 -2.30
N GLY A 138 -12.01 -22.28 -2.99
CA GLY A 138 -13.01 -22.36 -4.06
C GLY A 138 -14.43 -22.05 -3.57
N LYS A 139 -14.82 -22.61 -2.41
CA LYS A 139 -16.13 -22.34 -1.81
C LYS A 139 -16.29 -20.87 -1.40
N GLU A 140 -15.27 -20.30 -0.75
CA GLU A 140 -15.29 -18.88 -0.34
C GLU A 140 -15.29 -17.94 -1.55
N LEU A 141 -14.61 -18.28 -2.65
CA LEU A 141 -14.64 -17.49 -3.89
C LEU A 141 -16.04 -17.47 -4.55
N ILE A 142 -16.81 -18.55 -4.41
CA ILE A 142 -18.18 -18.63 -4.93
C ILE A 142 -19.13 -17.80 -4.04
N ILE A 143 -19.00 -17.92 -2.72
CA ILE A 143 -19.83 -17.16 -1.77
C ILE A 143 -19.53 -15.65 -1.88
N HIS A 144 -18.26 -15.29 -1.96
CA HIS A 144 -17.79 -13.90 -2.01
C HIS A 144 -17.30 -13.48 -3.41
N TRP A 145 -18.02 -13.90 -4.46
CA TRP A 145 -17.69 -13.59 -5.85
C TRP A 145 -17.55 -12.08 -6.12
N TYR A 146 -18.24 -11.23 -5.35
CA TYR A 146 -18.15 -9.78 -5.45
C TYR A 146 -16.76 -9.24 -5.07
N PHE A 147 -16.01 -9.89 -4.18
CA PHE A 147 -14.60 -9.52 -3.92
C PHE A 147 -13.70 -9.85 -5.10
N VAL A 148 -14.00 -10.90 -5.87
CA VAL A 148 -13.26 -11.22 -7.09
C VAL A 148 -13.49 -10.13 -8.14
N LEU A 149 -14.74 -9.69 -8.32
CA LEU A 149 -15.04 -8.55 -9.19
C LEU A 149 -14.35 -7.27 -8.72
N LEU A 150 -14.38 -6.98 -7.42
CA LEU A 150 -13.71 -5.81 -6.85
C LEU A 150 -12.19 -5.87 -7.08
N ALA A 151 -11.56 -7.01 -6.82
CA ALA A 151 -10.14 -7.22 -7.08
C ALA A 151 -9.78 -7.00 -8.56
N MET A 152 -10.59 -7.53 -9.48
CA MET A 152 -10.41 -7.30 -10.91
C MET A 152 -10.59 -5.83 -11.28
N ALA A 153 -11.60 -5.15 -10.73
CA ALA A 153 -11.84 -3.72 -10.97
C ALA A 153 -10.68 -2.87 -10.45
N MET A 154 -10.16 -3.16 -9.25
CA MET A 154 -9.01 -2.45 -8.67
C MET A 154 -7.72 -2.73 -9.45
N GLY A 155 -7.47 -3.98 -9.87
CA GLY A 155 -6.35 -4.34 -10.72
C GLY A 155 -6.40 -3.65 -12.08
N TYR A 156 -7.59 -3.61 -12.69
CA TYR A 156 -7.82 -2.87 -13.93
C TYR A 156 -7.59 -1.36 -13.72
N ALA A 157 -8.09 -0.78 -12.62
CA ALA A 157 -7.88 0.62 -12.28
C ALA A 157 -6.38 0.95 -12.12
N LEU A 158 -5.63 0.13 -11.38
CA LEU A 158 -4.17 0.27 -11.24
C LEU A 158 -3.48 0.23 -12.61
N TYR A 159 -3.89 -0.69 -13.49
CA TYR A 159 -3.28 -0.81 -14.82
C TYR A 159 -3.66 0.35 -15.77
N LYS A 160 -4.93 0.75 -15.76
CA LYS A 160 -5.52 1.73 -16.69
C LYS A 160 -5.17 3.16 -16.32
N PHE A 161 -5.29 3.52 -15.03
CA PHE A 161 -5.03 4.87 -14.52
C PHE A 161 -3.56 5.10 -14.16
N TYR A 162 -2.67 4.12 -14.37
CA TYR A 162 -1.23 4.32 -14.24
C TYR A 162 -0.75 5.47 -15.12
N CYS A 163 -0.22 6.51 -14.49
CA CYS A 163 0.39 7.65 -15.16
C CYS A 163 1.84 7.32 -15.53
N LYS A 164 2.17 7.34 -16.82
CA LYS A 164 3.54 7.23 -17.31
C LYS A 164 4.17 8.63 -17.35
N PRO A 165 5.42 8.81 -16.89
CA PRO A 165 6.11 10.07 -17.04
C PRO A 165 6.32 10.37 -18.53
N ARG A 166 6.16 11.64 -18.90
CA ARG A 166 6.38 12.10 -20.26
C ARG A 166 7.88 12.18 -20.52
N GLN A 167 8.34 11.62 -21.64
CA GLN A 167 9.76 11.64 -21.97
C GLN A 167 10.24 13.10 -22.17
N PRO A 168 11.36 13.50 -21.54
CA PRO A 168 11.91 14.83 -21.73
C PRO A 168 12.38 15.02 -23.18
N GLU A 169 11.93 16.09 -23.84
CA GLU A 169 12.34 16.42 -25.21
C GLU A 169 13.80 16.87 -25.28
N THR A 170 14.29 17.53 -24.22
CA THR A 170 15.71 17.93 -24.07
C THR A 170 16.14 17.77 -22.62
N ILE A 171 17.27 17.09 -22.39
CA ILE A 171 17.82 16.87 -21.05
C ILE A 171 19.07 17.72 -20.87
N ARG A 172 18.97 18.77 -20.03
CA ARG A 172 20.16 19.46 -19.51
C ARG A 172 20.75 18.63 -18.38
N LEU A 173 21.73 17.78 -18.70
CA LEU A 173 22.33 16.81 -17.77
C LEU A 173 22.66 17.38 -16.38
N PRO A 174 23.35 18.53 -16.21
CA PRO A 174 23.72 19.03 -14.89
C PRO A 174 22.50 19.41 -14.03
N LEU A 175 21.55 20.13 -14.64
CA LEU A 175 20.32 20.55 -13.96
C LEU A 175 19.43 19.34 -13.64
N TYR A 176 19.36 18.36 -14.56
CA TYR A 176 18.63 17.11 -14.35
C TYR A 176 19.15 16.34 -13.14
N TYR A 177 20.47 16.11 -13.06
CA TYR A 177 21.06 15.40 -11.93
C TYR A 177 20.88 16.17 -10.62
N LEU A 178 21.02 17.49 -10.62
CA LEU A 178 20.80 18.31 -9.43
C LEU A 178 19.35 18.21 -8.93
N THR A 179 18.35 18.45 -9.78
CA THR A 179 16.94 18.45 -9.37
C THR A 179 16.48 17.06 -8.95
N HIS A 180 16.89 16.02 -9.66
CA HIS A 180 16.52 14.64 -9.32
C HIS A 180 17.23 14.16 -8.07
N SER A 181 18.48 14.55 -7.81
CA SER A 181 19.19 14.19 -6.57
C SER A 181 18.53 14.85 -5.36
N ILE A 182 18.19 16.14 -5.45
CA ILE A 182 17.43 16.84 -4.40
C ILE A 182 16.08 16.17 -4.18
N THR A 183 15.35 15.87 -5.26
CA THR A 183 14.05 15.19 -5.18
C THR A 183 14.18 13.81 -4.53
N PHE A 184 15.20 13.04 -4.89
CA PHE A 184 15.47 11.72 -4.34
C PHE A 184 15.74 11.78 -2.84
N VAL A 185 16.57 12.73 -2.39
CA VAL A 185 16.87 12.92 -0.97
C VAL A 185 15.63 13.37 -0.20
N VAL A 186 14.91 14.38 -0.69
CA VAL A 186 13.72 14.93 -0.02
C VAL A 186 12.61 13.88 0.07
N LEU A 187 12.25 13.24 -1.05
CA LEU A 187 11.22 12.20 -1.02
C LEU A 187 11.68 10.97 -0.25
N GLY A 188 12.96 10.59 -0.33
CA GLY A 188 13.52 9.51 0.49
C GLY A 188 13.37 9.80 1.98
N TYR A 189 13.70 11.02 2.42
CA TYR A 189 13.51 11.46 3.81
C TYR A 189 12.03 11.42 4.22
N LEU A 190 11.12 11.93 3.38
CA LEU A 190 9.68 11.88 3.63
C LEU A 190 9.15 10.43 3.71
N CYS A 191 9.65 9.53 2.86
CA CYS A 191 9.28 8.11 2.90
C CYS A 191 9.72 7.45 4.21
N VAL A 192 10.95 7.74 4.67
CA VAL A 192 11.43 7.24 5.97
C VAL A 192 10.58 7.79 7.12
N GLY A 193 10.22 9.07 7.09
CA GLY A 193 9.29 9.67 8.05
C GLY A 193 7.91 9.01 8.03
N GLY A 194 7.36 8.74 6.85
CA GLY A 194 6.10 8.03 6.66
C GLY A 194 6.12 6.59 7.19
N MET A 195 7.21 5.86 6.97
CA MET A 195 7.42 4.52 7.55
C MET A 195 7.59 4.53 9.08
N ARG A 196 8.02 5.67 9.63
CA ARG A 196 8.19 5.90 11.07
C ARG A 196 6.96 6.45 11.76
N GLY A 197 6.01 7.04 11.03
CA GLY A 197 4.85 7.71 11.61
C GLY A 197 5.15 9.09 12.20
N GLY A 198 6.32 9.65 11.89
CA GLY A 198 6.77 10.95 12.39
C GLY A 198 8.26 11.19 12.15
N PHE A 199 8.70 12.43 12.33
CA PHE A 199 10.10 12.87 12.10
C PHE A 199 10.91 13.03 13.40
N GLU A 200 10.32 12.76 14.55
CA GLU A 200 10.99 12.90 15.84
C GLU A 200 12.05 11.81 16.04
N HIS A 201 13.20 12.19 16.61
CA HIS A 201 14.38 11.31 16.72
C HIS A 201 14.15 10.08 17.61
N SER A 202 13.19 10.18 18.54
CA SER A 202 12.75 9.14 19.46
C SER A 202 11.72 8.18 18.87
N ILE A 203 11.18 8.45 17.67
CA ILE A 203 10.14 7.63 17.06
C ILE A 203 10.76 6.40 16.40
N ARG A 204 10.50 5.24 17.01
CA ARG A 204 10.80 3.93 16.44
C ARG A 204 9.87 3.67 15.24
N PRO A 205 10.31 2.88 14.23
CA PRO A 205 9.44 2.52 13.10
C PRO A 205 8.09 1.99 13.60
N ILE A 206 6.96 2.46 13.06
CA ILE A 206 5.61 2.13 13.56
C ILE A 206 5.51 0.61 13.80
N THR A 207 5.09 0.23 15.00
CA THR A 207 4.89 -1.17 15.39
C THR A 207 3.41 -1.50 15.48
N ILE A 208 3.09 -2.79 15.48
CA ILE A 208 1.70 -3.27 15.61
C ILE A 208 1.07 -2.73 16.92
N SER A 209 1.85 -2.59 17.99
CA SER A 209 1.38 -2.03 19.27
C SER A 209 1.03 -0.54 19.22
N ASN A 210 1.51 0.23 18.24
CA ASN A 210 1.09 1.63 18.07
C ASN A 210 -0.38 1.73 17.67
N ALA A 211 -0.98 0.68 17.09
CA ALA A 211 -2.39 0.70 16.73
C ALA A 211 -3.30 0.77 17.97
N ASN A 212 -2.83 0.26 19.13
CA ASN A 212 -3.55 0.33 20.40
C ASN A 212 -3.78 1.76 20.90
N GLN A 213 -3.06 2.75 20.36
CA GLN A 213 -3.23 4.17 20.72
C GLN A 213 -4.47 4.82 20.06
N TYR A 214 -5.04 4.17 19.06
CA TYR A 214 -6.17 4.69 18.27
C TYR A 214 -7.47 3.93 18.51
N VAL A 215 -7.49 2.98 19.44
CA VAL A 215 -8.60 2.03 19.64
C VAL A 215 -8.94 1.91 21.12
N ASP A 216 -10.22 1.74 21.43
CA ASP A 216 -10.68 1.55 22.81
C ASP A 216 -10.79 0.06 23.16
N THR A 217 -11.12 -0.77 22.16
CA THR A 217 -11.24 -2.22 22.32
C THR A 217 -10.20 -2.96 21.46
N PRO A 218 -9.65 -4.10 21.93
CA PRO A 218 -8.65 -4.86 21.18
C PRO A 218 -9.11 -5.32 19.78
N ILE A 219 -10.41 -5.50 19.57
CA ILE A 219 -10.95 -5.94 18.28
C ILE A 219 -10.91 -4.81 17.22
N GLU A 220 -11.06 -3.55 17.63
CA GLU A 220 -10.96 -2.38 16.74
C GLU A 220 -9.54 -2.18 16.19
N THR A 221 -8.51 -2.77 16.82
CA THR A 221 -7.13 -2.76 16.30
C THR A 221 -7.06 -3.34 14.89
N ALA A 222 -7.95 -4.29 14.57
CA ALA A 222 -8.08 -4.85 13.24
C ALA A 222 -8.62 -3.84 12.21
N ILE A 223 -9.38 -2.83 12.62
CA ILE A 223 -9.78 -1.74 11.74
C ILE A 223 -8.53 -0.96 11.36
N VAL A 224 -7.73 -0.53 12.33
CA VAL A 224 -6.55 0.35 12.12
C VAL A 224 -5.45 -0.33 11.31
N LEU A 225 -5.16 -1.60 11.59
CA LEU A 225 -4.12 -2.37 10.92
C LEU A 225 -4.54 -2.85 9.52
N ASN A 226 -3.56 -3.05 8.64
CA ASN A 226 -3.74 -3.70 7.35
C ASN A 226 -2.82 -4.94 7.23
N THR A 227 -3.21 -5.88 6.38
CA THR A 227 -2.52 -7.17 6.20
C THR A 227 -1.09 -7.01 5.68
N PRO A 228 -0.82 -6.20 4.64
CA PRO A 228 0.55 -6.03 4.13
C PRO A 228 1.52 -5.47 5.17
N PHE A 229 1.08 -4.54 6.03
CA PHE A 229 1.89 -3.99 7.13
C PHE A 229 2.17 -5.05 8.20
N ALA A 230 1.14 -5.79 8.61
CA ALA A 230 1.29 -6.84 9.63
C ALA A 230 2.29 -7.91 9.18
N ILE A 231 2.25 -8.29 7.90
CA ILE A 231 3.21 -9.23 7.30
C ILE A 231 4.61 -8.61 7.27
N ALA A 232 4.77 -7.38 6.75
CA ALA A 232 6.07 -6.72 6.64
C ALA A 232 6.80 -6.59 7.99
N LYS A 233 6.05 -6.47 9.10
CA LYS A 233 6.62 -6.33 10.44
C LYS A 233 6.90 -7.67 11.15
N ARG A 234 6.07 -8.71 10.95
CA ARG A 234 6.27 -10.00 11.63
C ARG A 234 7.47 -10.79 11.13
N THR A 235 7.94 -10.59 9.90
CA THR A 235 9.13 -11.30 9.38
C THR A 235 10.44 -10.93 10.10
N LYS A 236 10.43 -9.94 11.01
CA LYS A 236 11.62 -9.48 11.75
C LYS A 236 11.79 -10.04 13.16
N TYR A 237 10.89 -10.88 13.65
CA TYR A 237 11.03 -11.53 14.96
C TYR A 237 10.67 -13.02 14.85
N PRO A 238 11.67 -13.93 14.91
CA PRO A 238 11.41 -15.35 15.20
C PRO A 238 10.88 -15.53 16.63
#